data_AF-A0A1M3GVK7-F1
#
_entry.id   AF-A0A1M3GVK7-F1
#
_cell.length_a   1.000
_cell.length_b   1.000
_cell.length_c   1.000
_cell.angle_alpha   90.00
_cell.angle_beta   90.00
_cell.angle_gamma   90.00
#
_symmetry.space_group_name_H-M   'P 1'
#
loop_
_entity.id
_entity.type
_entity.pdbx_description
1 polymer ?
#
loop_
_entity_poly.entity_id
_entity_poly.type
_entity_poly.pdbx_seq_one_letter_code
_entity_poly.pdbx_strand_id
1 'polypeptide(L)'
;MKRKKDQKFSDLEPKLTDTQERDLEDIDTWCESYGKQFLETQEAQKLTPFEQQECLTILQNFAFFCYLSNAEKPGEWTSATVKEVCTHQLPERMIAEVDVFKVVVPVLTTFLQWAENQKIIKDTDPLQKAIQSVKKQMIENANDSENWDKAKMVFIGAKRQGIDITNEEEMVRFVNKLSRLFKFAEKLNRGDRPFPKRASEIKATEDIVEDLEYLLSAYPEAAVKEAIARQDGMTPLLLDMVKEAVSRYQHLHDDYYGHVHALFILAKFREKRTFPLAIQLASLPEDWSEVMLGDVITEDFHQVLGSVYDGNLELLKNLIEDPNVYIWSRGAALSTLLVLVRADILEREFVINYLKTLFLHPSFINNDLAMAFVIDTAIQLYPTELYNEIKDAYQKKRVDTHYIEKEEVDSVLEMEKEQALNKYFYNNPEYDLINDPVKKMKEWAYASDDEEDEEDEEDEEDDEQNTLLPFQRETPKVGRNDPCPCGSGLKYKKCCGG
;
A
#
# COMPACT_ATOMS: atom_id res chain seq x y z
N MET A 1 12.49 8.38 31.99
CA MET A 1 13.47 9.00 31.08
C MET A 1 12.79 10.13 30.32
N LYS A 2 13.47 11.28 30.15
CA LYS A 2 12.93 12.47 29.48
C LYS A 2 12.46 12.10 28.07
N ARG A 3 11.19 12.41 27.73
CA ARG A 3 10.67 12.39 26.37
C ARG A 3 11.64 13.20 25.48
N LYS A 4 12.32 12.54 24.54
CA LYS A 4 13.00 13.25 23.46
C LYS A 4 11.88 13.98 22.70
N LYS A 5 11.92 15.31 22.72
CA LYS A 5 11.02 16.14 21.93
C LYS A 5 11.17 15.73 20.47
N ASP A 6 10.04 15.59 19.78
CA ASP A 6 9.98 15.46 18.34
C ASP A 6 10.82 16.58 17.73
N GLN A 7 11.86 16.18 17.00
CA GLN A 7 12.74 17.09 16.30
C GLN A 7 11.92 17.62 15.11
N LYS A 8 11.58 18.92 15.14
CA LYS A 8 10.77 19.52 14.08
C LYS A 8 11.62 19.63 12.82
N PHE A 9 11.02 19.55 11.64
CA PHE A 9 11.70 19.75 10.35
C PHE A 9 12.50 21.07 10.31
N SER A 10 12.01 22.11 11.02
CA SER A 10 12.69 23.40 11.24
C SER A 10 14.05 23.31 11.95
N ASP A 11 14.35 22.19 12.62
CA ASP A 11 15.63 21.96 13.30
C ASP A 11 16.72 21.42 12.34
N LEU A 12 16.36 21.10 11.08
CA LEU A 12 17.26 20.63 10.02
C LEU A 12 17.67 21.73 9.04
N GLU A 13 16.98 22.87 9.04
CA GLU A 13 17.37 24.02 8.23
C GLU A 13 18.65 24.65 8.80
N PRO A 14 19.61 25.06 7.95
CA PRO A 14 20.73 25.87 8.41
C PRO A 14 20.15 27.10 9.11
N LYS A 15 20.52 27.33 10.38
CA LYS A 15 20.13 28.56 11.07
C LYS A 15 20.86 29.73 10.42
N LEU A 16 20.22 30.32 9.43
CA LEU A 16 20.65 31.57 8.83
C LEU A 16 20.52 32.67 9.87
N THR A 17 21.43 33.64 9.81
CA THR A 17 21.27 34.89 10.54
C THR A 17 20.23 35.76 9.83
N ASP A 18 19.55 36.65 10.55
CA ASP A 18 18.61 37.63 9.95
C ASP A 18 19.24 38.43 8.79
N THR A 19 20.56 38.63 8.82
CA THR A 19 21.30 39.29 7.73
C THR A 19 21.41 38.40 6.49
N GLN A 20 21.65 37.10 6.66
CA GLN A 20 21.71 36.14 5.56
C GLN A 20 20.34 35.91 4.94
N GLU A 21 19.28 35.85 5.74
CA GLU A 21 17.91 35.74 5.23
C GLU A 21 17.56 36.93 4.33
N ARG A 22 17.78 38.16 4.82
CA ARG A 22 17.55 39.37 4.03
C ARG A 22 18.40 39.41 2.76
N ASP A 23 19.68 39.05 2.86
CA ASP A 23 20.57 39.02 1.70
C ASP A 23 20.09 38.02 0.64
N LEU A 24 19.56 36.85 1.06
CA LEU A 24 19.00 35.86 0.14
C LEU A 24 17.69 36.33 -0.51
N GLU A 25 16.81 37.02 0.23
CA GLU A 25 15.62 37.67 -0.34
C GLU A 25 15.98 38.74 -1.38
N ASP A 26 17.01 39.55 -1.10
CA ASP A 26 17.53 40.56 -2.02
C ASP A 26 18.10 39.92 -3.29
N ILE A 27 18.84 38.80 -3.14
CA ILE A 27 19.40 38.02 -4.25
C ILE A 27 18.29 37.44 -5.12
N ASP A 28 17.27 36.83 -4.52
CA ASP A 28 16.16 36.23 -5.25
C ASP A 28 15.38 37.31 -6.04
N THR A 29 15.09 38.43 -5.39
CA THR A 29 14.45 39.60 -6.03
C THR A 29 15.29 40.13 -7.20
N TRP A 30 16.62 40.17 -7.03
CA TRP A 30 17.55 40.58 -8.08
C TRP A 30 17.49 39.62 -9.28
N CYS A 31 17.55 38.31 -9.01
CA CYS A 31 17.51 37.26 -10.03
C CYS A 31 16.19 37.28 -10.81
N GLU A 32 15.06 37.42 -10.11
CA GLU A 32 13.75 37.55 -10.76
C GLU A 32 13.67 38.78 -11.66
N SER A 33 14.07 39.94 -11.15
CA SER A 33 13.95 41.21 -11.87
C SER A 33 14.79 41.22 -13.13
N TYR A 34 16.08 40.88 -13.02
CA TYR A 34 16.99 40.91 -14.17
C TYR A 34 16.86 39.69 -15.07
N GLY A 35 16.48 38.52 -14.53
CA GLY A 35 16.18 37.34 -15.33
C GLY A 35 14.96 37.55 -16.23
N LYS A 36 13.87 38.14 -15.71
CA LYS A 36 12.68 38.49 -16.52
C LYS A 36 13.02 39.51 -17.60
N GLN A 37 13.75 40.57 -17.26
CA GLN A 37 14.22 41.55 -18.25
C GLN A 37 15.10 40.91 -19.33
N PHE A 38 16.00 40.01 -18.95
CA PHE A 38 16.85 39.28 -19.90
C PHE A 38 16.00 38.46 -20.88
N LEU A 39 15.00 37.73 -20.40
CA LEU A 39 14.15 36.87 -21.23
C LEU A 39 13.34 37.64 -22.30
N GLU A 40 13.14 38.94 -22.13
CA GLU A 40 12.49 39.83 -23.11
C GLU A 40 13.44 40.33 -24.23
N THR A 41 14.73 39.98 -24.16
CA THR A 41 15.77 40.51 -25.07
C THR A 41 15.98 39.65 -26.31
N GLN A 42 16.57 40.24 -27.37
CA GLN A 42 16.95 39.48 -28.57
C GLN A 42 18.09 38.49 -28.30
N GLU A 43 18.92 38.76 -27.30
CA GLU A 43 19.98 37.88 -26.84
C GLU A 43 19.40 36.59 -26.25
N ALA A 44 18.36 36.68 -25.42
CA ALA A 44 17.67 35.51 -24.89
C ALA A 44 16.96 34.69 -25.97
N GLN A 45 16.50 35.31 -27.07
CA GLN A 45 15.88 34.59 -28.20
C GLN A 45 16.88 33.69 -28.97
N LYS A 46 18.18 33.80 -28.70
CA LYS A 46 19.20 32.88 -29.23
C LYS A 46 19.23 31.56 -28.45
N LEU A 47 18.68 31.53 -27.24
CA LEU A 47 18.50 30.33 -26.45
C LEU A 47 17.32 29.52 -26.97
N THR A 48 17.43 28.21 -26.89
CA THR A 48 16.33 27.27 -27.14
C THR A 48 15.17 27.48 -26.17
N PRO A 49 13.94 27.07 -26.51
CA PRO A 49 12.79 27.20 -25.60
C PRO A 49 13.03 26.56 -24.22
N PHE A 50 13.73 25.42 -24.17
CA PHE A 50 14.07 24.75 -22.91
C PHE A 50 15.10 25.56 -22.09
N GLU A 51 16.14 26.13 -22.74
CA GLU A 51 17.08 27.05 -22.07
C GLU A 51 16.39 28.30 -21.52
N GLN A 52 15.42 28.86 -22.25
CA GLN A 52 14.63 30.01 -21.79
C GLN A 52 13.76 29.64 -20.58
N GLN A 53 13.11 28.47 -20.62
CA GLN A 53 12.27 27.98 -19.52
C GLN A 53 13.06 27.78 -18.23
N GLU A 54 14.27 27.21 -18.31
CA GLU A 54 15.11 26.93 -17.14
C GLU A 54 15.92 28.15 -16.65
N CYS A 55 15.85 29.28 -17.36
CA CYS A 55 16.71 30.44 -17.14
C CYS A 55 16.63 30.99 -15.71
N LEU A 56 15.41 31.24 -15.19
CA LEU A 56 15.22 31.77 -13.85
C LEU A 56 15.70 30.78 -12.78
N THR A 57 15.30 29.52 -12.90
CA THR A 57 15.69 28.45 -11.96
C THR A 57 17.21 28.31 -11.86
N ILE A 58 17.90 28.30 -13.01
CA ILE A 58 19.37 28.21 -13.07
C ILE A 58 20.02 29.44 -12.44
N LEU A 59 19.52 30.64 -12.77
CA LEU A 59 20.07 31.89 -12.26
C LEU A 59 19.91 32.03 -10.74
N GLN A 60 18.73 31.72 -10.22
CA GLN A 60 18.42 31.76 -8.79
C GLN A 60 19.30 30.77 -8.02
N ASN A 61 19.37 29.51 -8.45
CA ASN A 61 20.19 28.50 -7.78
C ASN A 61 21.69 28.86 -7.84
N PHE A 62 22.17 29.34 -8.99
CA PHE A 62 23.55 29.76 -9.14
C PHE A 62 23.90 30.91 -8.18
N ALA A 63 23.11 31.98 -8.15
CA ALA A 63 23.34 33.12 -7.27
C ALA A 63 23.22 32.73 -5.78
N PHE A 64 22.24 31.91 -5.43
CA PHE A 64 22.04 31.35 -4.09
C PHE A 64 23.28 30.60 -3.61
N PHE A 65 23.82 29.69 -4.43
CA PHE A 65 25.00 28.91 -4.05
C PHE A 65 26.30 29.73 -4.06
N CYS A 66 26.45 30.74 -4.91
CA CYS A 66 27.56 31.68 -4.81
C CYS A 66 27.58 32.40 -3.45
N TYR A 67 26.40 32.81 -2.96
CA TYR A 67 26.28 33.43 -1.64
C TYR A 67 26.51 32.43 -0.50
N LEU A 68 25.94 31.23 -0.57
CA LEU A 68 26.15 30.25 0.50
C LEU A 68 27.59 29.75 0.60
N SER A 69 28.30 29.59 -0.52
CA SER A 69 29.69 29.12 -0.50
C SER A 69 30.66 30.21 -0.05
N ASN A 70 30.50 31.44 -0.56
CA ASN A 70 31.54 32.48 -0.43
C ASN A 70 31.00 33.88 -0.04
N ALA A 71 29.72 34.00 0.34
CA ALA A 71 29.03 35.27 0.64
C ALA A 71 29.09 36.30 -0.50
N GLU A 72 29.26 35.84 -1.75
CA GLU A 72 29.34 36.70 -2.94
C GLU A 72 27.93 36.98 -3.49
N LYS A 73 27.54 38.26 -3.53
CA LYS A 73 26.28 38.70 -4.13
C LYS A 73 26.39 38.84 -5.66
N PRO A 74 25.27 38.92 -6.41
CA PRO A 74 25.32 39.21 -7.84
C PRO A 74 26.18 40.43 -8.17
N GLY A 75 27.15 40.24 -9.06
CA GLY A 75 28.14 41.26 -9.43
C GLY A 75 29.47 41.20 -8.66
N GLU A 76 29.55 40.41 -7.58
CA GLU A 76 30.77 40.20 -6.79
C GLU A 76 31.46 38.86 -7.09
N TRP A 77 30.91 38.10 -8.06
CA TRP A 77 31.32 36.73 -8.33
C TRP A 77 32.77 36.61 -8.82
N THR A 78 33.50 35.63 -8.27
CA THR A 78 34.86 35.32 -8.71
C THR A 78 34.94 34.03 -9.53
N SER A 79 35.94 33.92 -10.41
CA SER A 79 36.17 32.67 -11.17
C SER A 79 36.38 31.44 -10.27
N ALA A 80 36.82 31.62 -9.01
CA ALA A 80 36.97 30.54 -8.05
C ALA A 80 35.60 30.04 -7.57
N THR A 81 34.76 30.94 -7.07
CA THR A 81 33.39 30.64 -6.62
C THR A 81 32.55 30.04 -7.73
N VAL A 82 32.63 30.58 -8.95
CA VAL A 82 31.91 30.05 -10.11
C VAL A 82 32.31 28.61 -10.43
N LYS A 83 33.60 28.27 -10.36
CA LYS A 83 34.05 26.89 -10.58
C LYS A 83 33.55 25.97 -9.48
N GLU A 84 33.64 26.39 -8.22
CA GLU A 84 33.16 25.62 -7.08
C GLU A 84 31.66 25.33 -7.19
N VAL A 85 30.85 26.36 -7.42
CA VAL A 85 29.39 26.26 -7.49
C VAL A 85 28.95 25.39 -8.67
N CYS A 86 29.50 25.62 -9.86
CA CYS A 86 29.14 24.82 -11.03
C CYS A 86 29.66 23.37 -10.96
N THR A 87 30.76 23.11 -10.27
CA THR A 87 31.30 21.73 -10.17
C THR A 87 30.62 20.94 -9.06
N HIS A 88 30.30 21.59 -7.94
CA HIS A 88 29.84 20.92 -6.72
C HIS A 88 28.42 21.34 -6.34
N GLN A 89 28.21 22.60 -5.94
CA GLN A 89 26.95 22.99 -5.31
C GLN A 89 25.72 22.74 -6.20
N LEU A 90 25.80 23.12 -7.48
CA LEU A 90 24.71 22.89 -8.42
C LEU A 90 24.45 21.39 -8.64
N PRO A 91 25.43 20.57 -9.10
CA PRO A 91 25.23 19.13 -9.26
C PRO A 91 24.78 18.39 -8.00
N GLU A 92 25.28 18.77 -6.83
CA GLU A 92 25.03 18.04 -5.58
C GLU A 92 23.65 18.38 -4.97
N ARG A 93 23.16 19.63 -5.13
CA ARG A 93 22.04 20.16 -4.35
C ARG A 93 20.85 20.69 -5.14
N MET A 94 21.07 21.16 -6.38
CA MET A 94 19.96 21.67 -7.21
C MET A 94 19.02 20.51 -7.57
N ILE A 95 17.73 20.65 -7.22
CA ILE A 95 16.67 19.67 -7.51
C ILE A 95 16.29 19.76 -8.99
N ALA A 96 17.15 19.19 -9.84
CA ALA A 96 16.97 19.15 -11.29
C ALA A 96 17.54 17.85 -11.88
N GLU A 97 16.97 17.41 -12.99
CA GLU A 97 17.48 16.28 -13.78
C GLU A 97 18.67 16.72 -14.65
N VAL A 98 19.47 15.75 -15.11
CA VAL A 98 20.72 15.98 -15.86
C VAL A 98 20.54 16.87 -17.10
N ASP A 99 19.35 16.88 -17.72
CA ASP A 99 19.06 17.71 -18.89
C ASP A 99 19.13 19.22 -18.60
N VAL A 100 18.75 19.64 -17.38
CA VAL A 100 18.89 21.05 -16.95
C VAL A 100 20.37 21.44 -16.85
N PHE A 101 21.25 20.54 -16.42
CA PHE A 101 22.69 20.80 -16.32
C PHE A 101 23.37 20.95 -17.69
N LYS A 102 22.82 20.33 -18.74
CA LYS A 102 23.32 20.50 -20.11
C LYS A 102 23.13 21.95 -20.61
N VAL A 103 22.16 22.67 -20.06
CA VAL A 103 21.78 24.03 -20.45
C VAL A 103 22.27 25.13 -19.51
N VAL A 104 22.86 24.80 -18.35
CA VAL A 104 23.44 25.78 -17.40
C VAL A 104 24.47 26.69 -18.08
N VAL A 105 25.39 26.11 -18.88
CA VAL A 105 26.44 26.88 -19.55
C VAL A 105 25.87 27.93 -20.51
N PRO A 106 25.09 27.57 -21.55
CA PRO A 106 24.56 28.55 -22.50
C PRO A 106 23.67 29.60 -21.84
N VAL A 107 22.87 29.23 -20.84
CA VAL A 107 22.03 30.17 -20.07
C VAL A 107 22.90 31.20 -19.34
N LEU A 108 23.82 30.74 -18.48
CA LEU A 108 24.62 31.64 -17.65
C LEU A 108 25.57 32.51 -18.48
N THR A 109 26.21 31.97 -19.52
CA THR A 109 27.13 32.77 -20.34
C THR A 109 26.39 33.85 -21.13
N THR A 110 25.20 33.53 -21.66
CA THR A 110 24.40 34.51 -22.41
C THR A 110 23.85 35.60 -21.50
N PHE A 111 23.36 35.22 -20.30
CA PHE A 111 22.92 36.16 -19.29
C PHE A 111 24.06 37.08 -18.83
N LEU A 112 25.24 36.54 -18.51
CA LEU A 112 26.40 37.32 -18.08
C LEU A 112 26.82 38.35 -19.14
N GLN A 113 26.86 37.93 -20.41
CA GLN A 113 27.20 38.84 -21.51
C GLN A 113 26.17 39.98 -21.64
N TRP A 114 24.87 39.68 -21.53
CA TRP A 114 23.83 40.70 -21.52
C TRP A 114 23.95 41.63 -20.30
N ALA A 115 24.16 41.08 -19.10
CA ALA A 115 24.29 41.84 -17.87
C ALA A 115 25.49 42.80 -17.88
N GLU A 116 26.60 42.40 -18.52
CA GLU A 116 27.75 43.27 -18.75
C GLU A 116 27.44 44.43 -19.69
N ASN A 117 26.74 44.17 -20.80
CA ASN A 117 26.30 45.21 -21.72
C ASN A 117 25.38 46.25 -21.07
N GLN A 118 24.53 45.80 -20.13
CA GLN A 118 23.65 46.66 -19.32
C GLN A 118 24.37 47.29 -18.11
N LYS A 119 25.66 47.01 -17.90
CA LYS A 119 26.47 47.48 -16.77
C LYS A 119 25.93 47.04 -15.40
N ILE A 120 25.18 45.93 -15.37
CA ILE A 120 24.65 45.33 -14.16
C ILE A 120 25.77 44.57 -13.43
N ILE A 121 26.57 43.81 -14.19
CA ILE A 121 27.76 43.08 -13.71
C ILE A 121 28.97 43.58 -14.52
N LYS A 122 30.17 43.56 -13.93
CA LYS A 122 31.41 43.96 -14.60
C LYS A 122 32.32 42.76 -14.82
N ASP A 123 33.19 42.84 -15.83
CA ASP A 123 34.30 41.92 -16.06
C ASP A 123 33.84 40.45 -16.12
N THR A 124 32.88 40.12 -17.00
CA THR A 124 32.27 38.77 -17.00
C THR A 124 33.07 37.72 -17.78
N ASP A 125 34.00 38.14 -18.63
CA ASP A 125 34.87 37.27 -19.43
C ASP A 125 35.55 36.13 -18.62
N PRO A 126 36.17 36.40 -17.45
CA PRO A 126 36.74 35.35 -16.60
C PRO A 126 35.69 34.40 -16.01
N LEU A 127 34.47 34.87 -15.75
CA LEU A 127 33.37 34.05 -15.22
C LEU A 127 32.84 33.11 -16.31
N GLN A 128 32.63 33.62 -17.52
CA GLN A 128 32.20 32.81 -18.66
C GLN A 128 33.22 31.70 -18.97
N LYS A 129 34.53 32.02 -18.95
CA LYS A 129 35.61 31.03 -19.13
C LYS A 129 35.61 29.99 -18.00
N ALA A 130 35.34 30.39 -16.76
CA ALA A 130 35.24 29.50 -15.62
C ALA A 130 34.10 28.49 -15.79
N ILE A 131 32.89 28.95 -16.11
CA ILE A 131 31.70 28.10 -16.38
C ILE A 131 31.99 27.11 -17.51
N GLN A 132 32.53 27.60 -18.62
CA GLN A 132 32.86 26.77 -19.78
C GLN A 132 33.88 25.67 -19.43
N SER A 133 34.89 26.00 -18.60
CA SER A 133 35.95 25.05 -18.24
C SER A 133 35.47 23.86 -17.42
N VAL A 134 34.38 24.00 -16.67
CA VAL A 134 33.84 22.94 -15.79
C VAL A 134 32.61 22.24 -16.37
N LYS A 135 32.17 22.60 -17.59
CA LYS A 135 30.97 22.04 -18.25
C LYS A 135 30.89 20.52 -18.17
N LYS A 136 31.98 19.83 -18.53
CA LYS A 136 32.02 18.36 -18.58
C LYS A 136 31.85 17.77 -17.18
N GLN A 137 32.63 18.26 -16.22
CA GLN A 137 32.61 17.76 -14.83
C GLN A 137 31.25 18.03 -14.16
N MET A 138 30.65 19.20 -14.39
CA MET A 138 29.32 19.53 -13.88
C MET A 138 28.26 18.51 -14.31
N ILE A 139 28.26 18.13 -15.60
CA ILE A 139 27.29 17.16 -16.14
C ILE A 139 27.58 15.76 -15.60
N GLU A 140 28.86 15.36 -15.50
CA GLU A 140 29.25 14.07 -14.92
C GLU A 140 28.80 13.96 -13.45
N ASN A 141 29.07 14.99 -12.65
CA ASN A 141 28.65 15.04 -11.24
C ASN A 141 27.13 15.06 -11.10
N ALA A 142 26.42 15.76 -11.99
CA ALA A 142 24.96 15.82 -11.95
C ALA A 142 24.30 14.49 -12.33
N ASN A 143 24.97 13.65 -13.12
CA ASN A 143 24.46 12.35 -13.55
C ASN A 143 24.78 11.22 -12.56
N ASP A 144 25.74 11.43 -11.67
CA ASP A 144 26.16 10.45 -10.68
C ASP A 144 25.49 10.72 -9.33
N SER A 145 24.56 9.84 -8.97
CA SER A 145 23.78 9.95 -7.73
C SER A 145 24.62 9.82 -6.46
N GLU A 146 25.84 9.30 -6.51
CA GLU A 146 26.73 9.24 -5.34
C GLU A 146 27.19 10.64 -4.91
N ASN A 147 27.15 11.62 -5.81
CA ASN A 147 27.47 13.01 -5.50
C ASN A 147 26.28 13.79 -4.94
N TRP A 148 25.06 13.24 -4.96
CA TRP A 148 23.88 14.00 -4.58
C TRP A 148 23.72 14.08 -3.07
N ASP A 149 23.28 15.24 -2.58
CA ASP A 149 22.87 15.34 -1.20
C ASP A 149 21.54 14.61 -0.93
N LYS A 150 21.23 14.42 0.36
CA LYS A 150 20.04 13.67 0.78
C LYS A 150 18.74 14.30 0.29
N ALA A 151 18.68 15.63 0.25
CA ALA A 151 17.49 16.33 -0.19
C ALA A 151 17.24 16.06 -1.68
N LYS A 152 18.26 16.27 -2.53
CA LYS A 152 18.18 16.01 -3.96
C LYS A 152 17.82 14.55 -4.26
N MET A 153 18.45 13.59 -3.59
CA MET A 153 18.12 12.16 -3.75
C MET A 153 16.63 11.88 -3.47
N VAL A 154 16.08 12.45 -2.38
CA VAL A 154 14.68 12.29 -2.03
C VAL A 154 13.77 12.91 -3.10
N PHE A 155 13.97 14.18 -3.45
CA PHE A 155 13.06 14.86 -4.38
C PHE A 155 13.13 14.30 -5.81
N ILE A 156 14.31 13.98 -6.32
CA ILE A 156 14.46 13.35 -7.64
C ILE A 156 13.90 11.92 -7.61
N GLY A 157 14.15 11.17 -6.53
CA GLY A 157 13.57 9.84 -6.33
C GLY A 157 12.04 9.84 -6.34
N ALA A 158 11.43 10.81 -5.66
CA ALA A 158 9.98 11.01 -5.65
C ALA A 158 9.45 11.28 -7.06
N LYS A 159 10.06 12.25 -7.76
CA LYS A 159 9.67 12.65 -9.12
C LYS A 159 9.76 11.49 -10.11
N ARG A 160 10.81 10.66 -10.03
CA ARG A 160 10.98 9.46 -10.89
C ARG A 160 9.93 8.37 -10.64
N GLN A 161 9.33 8.35 -9.45
CA GLN A 161 8.22 7.47 -9.12
C GLN A 161 6.85 8.07 -9.46
N GLY A 162 6.82 9.24 -10.12
CA GLY A 162 5.59 9.91 -10.53
C GLY A 162 4.87 10.62 -9.38
N ILE A 163 5.55 10.88 -8.26
CA ILE A 163 5.01 11.56 -7.09
C ILE A 163 5.03 13.06 -7.31
N ASP A 164 3.94 13.76 -6.99
CA ASP A 164 3.90 15.21 -7.06
C ASP A 164 4.70 15.81 -5.90
N ILE A 165 5.90 16.31 -6.21
CA ILE A 165 6.81 16.92 -5.23
C ILE A 165 6.28 18.23 -4.62
N THR A 166 5.20 18.79 -5.16
CA THR A 166 4.53 19.98 -4.61
C THR A 166 3.39 19.63 -3.64
N ASN A 167 2.98 18.36 -3.60
CA ASN A 167 1.97 17.86 -2.68
C ASN A 167 2.64 17.38 -1.37
N GLU A 168 2.41 18.12 -0.28
CA GLU A 168 2.99 17.83 1.04
C GLU A 168 2.63 16.43 1.56
N GLU A 169 1.38 15.99 1.39
CA GLU A 169 0.94 14.68 1.86
C GLU A 169 1.60 13.53 1.09
N GLU A 170 1.76 13.70 -0.22
CA GLU A 170 2.50 12.74 -1.07
C GLU A 170 3.99 12.68 -0.71
N MET A 171 4.61 13.83 -0.48
CA MET A 171 6.02 13.91 -0.08
C MET A 171 6.27 13.32 1.31
N VAL A 172 5.38 13.59 2.29
CA VAL A 172 5.46 12.99 3.63
C VAL A 172 5.32 11.46 3.54
N ARG A 173 4.37 10.95 2.75
CA ARG A 173 4.22 9.51 2.50
C ARG A 173 5.49 8.90 1.92
N PHE A 174 6.06 9.53 0.90
CA PHE A 174 7.28 9.06 0.25
C PHE A 174 8.50 9.06 1.19
N VAL A 175 8.71 10.16 1.94
CA VAL A 175 9.83 10.29 2.88
C VAL A 175 9.73 9.28 4.02
N ASN A 176 8.53 9.00 4.52
CA ASN A 176 8.31 7.98 5.55
C ASN A 176 8.62 6.58 5.02
N LYS A 177 8.18 6.26 3.79
CA LYS A 177 8.53 4.99 3.12
C LYS A 177 10.04 4.85 2.96
N LEU A 178 10.73 5.88 2.47
CA LEU A 178 12.19 5.88 2.34
C LEU A 178 12.88 5.73 3.71
N SER A 179 12.43 6.44 4.73
CA SER A 179 13.01 6.37 6.08
C SER A 179 12.92 4.96 6.67
N ARG A 180 11.81 4.25 6.42
CA ARG A 180 11.63 2.85 6.81
C ARG A 180 12.57 1.93 6.03
N LEU A 181 12.70 2.11 4.71
CA LEU A 181 13.66 1.38 3.88
C LEU A 181 15.11 1.61 4.32
N PHE A 182 15.47 2.84 4.71
CA PHE A 182 16.80 3.14 5.23
C PHE A 182 17.06 2.48 6.58
N LYS A 183 16.10 2.49 7.51
CA LYS A 183 16.21 1.73 8.77
C LYS A 183 16.39 0.24 8.51
N PHE A 184 15.67 -0.31 7.53
CA PHE A 184 15.81 -1.71 7.11
C PHE A 184 17.21 -1.98 6.52
N ALA A 185 17.69 -1.14 5.60
CA ALA A 185 19.01 -1.26 4.98
C ALA A 185 20.17 -1.07 5.98
N GLU A 186 20.02 -0.20 6.99
CA GLU A 186 21.00 -0.06 8.07
C GLU A 186 21.12 -1.34 8.92
N LYS A 187 20.01 -2.05 9.17
CA LYS A 187 20.04 -3.38 9.82
C LYS A 187 20.86 -4.36 8.96
N LEU A 188 20.58 -4.44 7.65
CA LEU A 188 21.33 -5.29 6.71
C LEU A 188 22.84 -5.01 6.72
N ASN A 189 23.24 -3.74 6.69
CA ASN A 189 24.65 -3.33 6.59
C ASN A 189 25.46 -3.53 7.88
N ARG A 190 24.82 -3.64 9.05
CA ARG A 190 25.49 -3.98 10.32
C ARG A 190 25.86 -5.46 10.43
N GLY A 191 25.52 -6.26 9.42
CA GLY A 191 25.63 -7.71 9.47
C GLY A 191 24.47 -8.37 10.22
N ASP A 192 23.44 -7.61 10.59
CA ASP A 192 22.18 -8.16 11.06
C ASP A 192 21.49 -8.77 9.85
N ARG A 193 21.57 -10.11 9.74
CA ARG A 193 20.91 -10.83 8.65
C ARG A 193 19.39 -10.65 8.77
N PRO A 194 18.68 -10.32 7.67
CA PRO A 194 17.24 -10.09 7.69
C PRO A 194 16.43 -11.38 7.94
N PHE A 195 17.08 -12.53 7.80
CA PHE A 195 16.53 -13.83 8.17
C PHE A 195 17.41 -14.45 9.27
N PRO A 196 16.83 -14.85 10.42
CA PRO A 196 17.63 -15.36 11.52
C PRO A 196 18.19 -16.75 11.19
N LYS A 197 19.51 -16.91 11.33
CA LYS A 197 20.05 -18.17 11.86
C LYS A 197 20.07 -18.04 13.38
N ARG A 198 19.23 -18.88 14.02
CA ARG A 198 19.08 -19.21 15.45
C ARG A 198 18.07 -18.37 16.24
N ALA A 199 17.11 -19.11 16.80
CA ALA A 199 16.03 -18.73 17.70
C ALA A 199 16.50 -18.26 19.09
N SER A 200 17.44 -17.31 19.19
CA SER A 200 18.01 -16.93 20.50
C SER A 200 18.07 -15.45 20.85
N GLU A 201 17.50 -14.53 20.05
CA GLU A 201 17.33 -13.13 20.47
C GLU A 201 15.84 -12.78 20.58
N ILE A 202 15.41 -12.57 21.81
CA ILE A 202 14.05 -12.15 22.20
C ILE A 202 13.85 -10.72 21.68
N LYS A 203 13.02 -10.52 20.64
CA LYS A 203 12.64 -9.17 20.15
C LYS A 203 12.04 -8.31 21.27
N ALA A 204 12.24 -6.99 21.27
CA ALA A 204 11.48 -6.14 22.18
C ALA A 204 9.99 -6.14 21.80
N THR A 205 9.10 -5.92 22.77
CA THR A 205 7.65 -5.92 22.51
C THR A 205 7.27 -4.82 21.51
N GLU A 206 7.93 -3.67 21.58
CA GLU A 206 7.72 -2.55 20.66
C GLU A 206 8.08 -2.92 19.22
N ASP A 207 9.16 -3.69 19.01
CA ASP A 207 9.57 -4.14 17.67
C ASP A 207 8.55 -5.14 17.09
N ILE A 208 7.96 -5.99 17.93
CA ILE A 208 6.91 -6.94 17.50
C ILE A 208 5.67 -6.17 17.05
N VAL A 209 5.26 -5.18 17.83
CA VAL A 209 4.10 -4.33 17.51
C VAL A 209 4.32 -3.60 16.19
N GLU A 210 5.46 -2.92 16.01
CA GLU A 210 5.77 -2.18 14.77
C GLU A 210 5.73 -3.09 13.53
N ASP A 211 6.27 -4.31 13.63
CA ASP A 211 6.27 -5.28 12.53
C ASP A 211 4.89 -5.87 12.23
N LEU A 212 3.99 -5.94 13.23
CA LEU A 212 2.61 -6.37 13.01
C LEU A 212 1.75 -5.22 12.45
N GLU A 213 1.99 -3.98 12.86
CA GLU A 213 1.16 -2.84 12.44
C GLU A 213 1.31 -2.50 10.96
N TYR A 214 2.52 -2.61 10.40
CA TYR A 214 2.82 -2.08 9.08
C TYR A 214 3.47 -3.12 8.16
N LEU A 215 2.83 -3.38 7.03
CA LEU A 215 3.38 -4.25 5.98
C LEU A 215 4.46 -3.54 5.18
N LEU A 216 5.72 -3.81 5.51
CA LEU A 216 6.87 -3.18 4.84
C LEU A 216 7.21 -3.81 3.49
N SER A 217 7.06 -5.13 3.33
CA SER A 217 7.33 -5.85 2.07
C SER A 217 6.88 -7.32 2.00
N ALA A 218 6.69 -8.00 3.13
CA ALA A 218 6.32 -9.42 3.19
C ALA A 218 5.63 -9.75 4.53
N TYR A 219 4.99 -10.92 4.61
CA TYR A 219 4.34 -11.43 5.82
C TYR A 219 5.27 -11.42 7.05
N PRO A 220 4.88 -10.80 8.17
CA PRO A 220 5.73 -10.71 9.35
C PRO A 220 5.70 -11.99 10.21
N GLU A 221 6.01 -13.16 9.62
CA GLU A 221 5.90 -14.47 10.28
C GLU A 221 6.61 -14.55 11.63
N ALA A 222 7.83 -14.00 11.71
CA ALA A 222 8.61 -14.00 12.95
C ALA A 222 7.92 -13.18 14.05
N ALA A 223 7.31 -12.04 13.70
CA ALA A 223 6.58 -11.21 14.65
C ALA A 223 5.28 -11.91 15.10
N VAL A 224 4.56 -12.55 14.18
CA VAL A 224 3.35 -13.34 14.51
C VAL A 224 3.69 -14.49 15.46
N LYS A 225 4.74 -15.28 15.16
CA LYS A 225 5.18 -16.39 16.04
C LYS A 225 5.61 -15.89 17.42
N GLU A 226 6.35 -14.79 17.48
CA GLU A 226 6.79 -14.21 18.75
C GLU A 226 5.61 -13.64 19.54
N ALA A 227 4.63 -13.03 18.86
CA ALA A 227 3.43 -12.54 19.50
C ALA A 227 2.60 -13.68 20.12
N ILE A 228 2.48 -14.80 19.41
CA ILE A 228 1.84 -16.04 19.91
C ILE A 228 2.57 -16.57 21.14
N ALA A 229 3.91 -16.59 21.12
CA ALA A 229 4.71 -17.05 22.25
C ALA A 229 4.59 -16.18 23.51
N ARG A 230 4.12 -14.94 23.37
CA ARG A 230 4.01 -13.95 24.45
C ARG A 230 2.57 -13.51 24.74
N GLN A 231 1.64 -14.46 24.70
CA GLN A 231 0.20 -14.24 24.82
C GLN A 231 -0.18 -13.17 25.86
N ASP A 232 0.15 -13.35 27.14
CA ASP A 232 -0.28 -12.44 28.22
C ASP A 232 0.14 -10.97 28.00
N GLY A 233 1.35 -10.75 27.49
CA GLY A 233 1.87 -9.40 27.21
C GLY A 233 1.32 -8.80 25.92
N MET A 234 0.99 -9.63 24.94
CA MET A 234 0.55 -9.19 23.61
C MET A 234 -0.95 -9.01 23.50
N THR A 235 -1.77 -9.79 24.21
CA THR A 235 -3.24 -9.69 24.16
C THR A 235 -3.77 -8.25 24.31
N PRO A 236 -3.36 -7.43 25.29
CA PRO A 236 -3.86 -6.04 25.38
C PRO A 236 -3.47 -5.18 24.17
N LEU A 237 -2.26 -5.36 23.65
CA LEU A 237 -1.75 -4.59 22.50
C LEU A 237 -2.48 -4.96 21.22
N LEU A 238 -2.70 -6.26 20.99
CA LEU A 238 -3.48 -6.76 19.84
C LEU A 238 -4.94 -6.29 19.90
N LEU A 239 -5.56 -6.30 21.09
CA LEU A 239 -6.90 -5.75 21.27
C LEU A 239 -6.94 -4.25 20.95
N ASP A 240 -5.90 -3.51 21.30
CA ASP A 240 -5.82 -2.09 21.00
C ASP A 240 -5.68 -1.82 19.49
N MET A 241 -4.96 -2.67 18.74
CA MET A 241 -4.91 -2.60 17.27
C MET A 241 -6.30 -2.76 16.63
N VAL A 242 -7.11 -3.71 17.11
CA VAL A 242 -8.48 -3.92 16.61
C VAL A 242 -9.37 -2.73 16.99
N LYS A 243 -9.27 -2.20 18.22
CA LYS A 243 -10.01 -1.00 18.65
C LYS A 243 -9.62 0.24 17.84
N GLU A 244 -8.34 0.39 17.54
CA GLU A 244 -7.85 1.49 16.71
C GLU A 244 -8.42 1.39 15.31
N ALA A 245 -8.46 0.21 14.71
CA ALA A 245 -9.14 -0.02 13.44
C ALA A 245 -10.62 0.36 13.49
N VAL A 246 -11.37 -0.05 14.52
CA VAL A 246 -12.78 0.34 14.65
C VAL A 246 -12.96 1.85 14.82
N SER A 247 -12.09 2.52 15.57
CA SER A 247 -12.29 3.93 15.95
C SER A 247 -11.66 4.95 14.98
N ARG A 248 -10.66 4.53 14.20
CA ARG A 248 -9.85 5.42 13.36
C ARG A 248 -9.73 4.94 11.92
N TYR A 249 -10.57 4.01 11.45
CA TYR A 249 -10.54 3.46 10.09
C TYR A 249 -10.35 4.51 8.98
N GLN A 250 -10.98 5.69 9.09
CA GLN A 250 -10.86 6.78 8.09
C GLN A 250 -9.49 7.50 8.08
N HIS A 251 -8.68 7.27 9.09
CA HIS A 251 -7.41 7.95 9.34
C HIS A 251 -6.24 6.98 9.46
N LEU A 252 -6.48 5.69 9.23
CA LEU A 252 -5.43 4.68 9.14
C LEU A 252 -4.74 4.79 7.77
N HIS A 253 -3.44 4.54 7.77
CA HIS A 253 -2.65 4.58 6.56
C HIS A 253 -2.87 3.30 5.74
N ASP A 254 -2.76 3.38 4.40
CA ASP A 254 -3.03 2.25 3.49
C ASP A 254 -2.15 1.01 3.74
N ASP A 255 -1.04 1.16 4.46
CA ASP A 255 -0.12 0.06 4.82
C ASP A 255 -0.35 -0.50 6.24
N TYR A 256 -1.37 0.02 6.95
CA TYR A 256 -1.76 -0.49 8.25
C TYR A 256 -2.50 -1.81 8.10
N TYR A 257 -1.94 -2.85 8.71
CA TYR A 257 -2.49 -4.20 8.68
C TYR A 257 -2.52 -4.85 10.07
N GLY A 258 -2.23 -4.06 11.11
CA GLY A 258 -2.14 -4.52 12.50
C GLY A 258 -3.41 -5.20 12.99
N HIS A 259 -4.58 -4.69 12.62
CA HIS A 259 -5.85 -5.29 13.01
C HIS A 259 -6.08 -6.66 12.37
N VAL A 260 -5.67 -6.87 11.12
CA VAL A 260 -5.78 -8.18 10.47
C VAL A 260 -4.90 -9.19 11.20
N HIS A 261 -3.62 -8.90 11.39
CA HIS A 261 -2.73 -9.79 12.14
C HIS A 261 -3.26 -10.05 13.57
N ALA A 262 -3.77 -9.01 14.23
CA ALA A 262 -4.35 -9.12 15.56
C ALA A 262 -5.57 -10.04 15.59
N LEU A 263 -6.49 -9.97 14.62
CA LEU A 263 -7.67 -10.84 14.55
C LEU A 263 -7.29 -12.32 14.55
N PHE A 264 -6.32 -12.73 13.74
CA PHE A 264 -5.87 -14.12 13.67
C PHE A 264 -5.14 -14.58 14.94
N ILE A 265 -4.28 -13.73 15.51
CA ILE A 265 -3.56 -14.08 16.75
C ILE A 265 -4.55 -14.15 17.93
N LEU A 266 -5.48 -13.22 18.04
CA LEU A 266 -6.51 -13.21 19.07
C LEU A 266 -7.48 -14.38 18.91
N ALA A 267 -7.79 -14.78 17.67
CA ALA A 267 -8.53 -16.00 17.36
C ALA A 267 -7.80 -17.23 17.90
N LYS A 268 -6.48 -17.37 17.66
CA LYS A 268 -5.66 -18.43 18.24
C LYS A 268 -5.71 -18.46 19.77
N PHE A 269 -5.75 -17.29 20.40
CA PHE A 269 -5.85 -17.15 21.86
C PHE A 269 -7.26 -17.41 22.41
N ARG A 270 -8.28 -17.53 21.54
CA ARG A 270 -9.71 -17.57 21.93
C ARG A 270 -10.11 -16.36 22.77
N GLU A 271 -9.55 -15.18 22.45
CA GLU A 271 -9.77 -13.96 23.22
C GLU A 271 -11.16 -13.36 22.92
N LYS A 272 -12.12 -13.67 23.80
CA LYS A 272 -13.53 -13.32 23.65
C LYS A 272 -13.83 -11.83 23.54
N ARG A 273 -12.99 -10.96 24.12
CA ARG A 273 -13.16 -9.50 24.00
C ARG A 273 -13.04 -8.99 22.57
N THR A 274 -12.48 -9.82 21.67
CA THR A 274 -12.34 -9.52 20.25
C THR A 274 -13.66 -9.64 19.50
N PHE A 275 -14.56 -10.53 19.91
CA PHE A 275 -15.83 -10.78 19.19
C PHE A 275 -16.65 -9.51 18.92
N PRO A 276 -17.00 -8.69 19.93
CA PRO A 276 -17.74 -7.46 19.66
C PRO A 276 -16.96 -6.45 18.81
N LEU A 277 -15.63 -6.45 18.86
CA LEU A 277 -14.80 -5.57 18.03
C LEU A 277 -14.77 -6.04 16.57
N ALA A 278 -14.68 -7.36 16.33
CA ALA A 278 -14.75 -7.94 15.01
C ALA A 278 -16.12 -7.69 14.37
N ILE A 279 -17.22 -7.85 15.12
CA ILE A 279 -18.56 -7.48 14.65
C ILE A 279 -18.61 -5.98 14.29
N GLN A 280 -18.01 -5.10 15.10
CA GLN A 280 -17.96 -3.66 14.79
C GLN A 280 -17.18 -3.36 13.50
N LEU A 281 -16.06 -4.04 13.23
CA LEU A 281 -15.33 -3.93 11.97
C LEU A 281 -16.20 -4.35 10.77
N ALA A 282 -16.89 -5.48 10.89
CA ALA A 282 -17.79 -5.97 9.85
C ALA A 282 -19.05 -5.11 9.64
N SER A 283 -19.39 -4.30 10.65
CA SER A 283 -20.54 -3.36 10.64
C SER A 283 -20.15 -1.93 10.25
N LEU A 284 -18.89 -1.67 9.87
CA LEU A 284 -18.49 -0.38 9.32
C LEU A 284 -19.30 -0.08 8.04
N PRO A 285 -19.41 1.21 7.63
CA PRO A 285 -20.01 1.54 6.34
C PRO A 285 -19.37 0.72 5.21
N GLU A 286 -20.16 0.28 4.23
CA GLU A 286 -19.78 -0.68 3.18
C GLU A 286 -18.34 -0.48 2.65
N ASP A 287 -18.06 0.72 2.11
CA ASP A 287 -16.74 1.10 1.58
C ASP A 287 -15.57 0.82 2.55
N TRP A 288 -15.81 0.95 3.86
CA TRP A 288 -14.79 0.77 4.88
C TRP A 288 -14.74 -0.65 5.42
N SER A 289 -15.86 -1.36 5.50
CA SER A 289 -15.83 -2.79 5.88
C SER A 289 -15.04 -3.62 4.87
N GLU A 290 -15.24 -3.36 3.57
CA GLU A 290 -14.50 -3.99 2.48
C GLU A 290 -13.01 -3.62 2.53
N VAL A 291 -12.67 -2.35 2.72
CA VAL A 291 -11.27 -1.92 2.82
C VAL A 291 -10.57 -2.49 4.05
N MET A 292 -11.23 -2.49 5.21
CA MET A 292 -10.60 -2.88 6.46
C MET A 292 -10.45 -4.40 6.59
N LEU A 293 -11.43 -5.18 6.14
CA LEU A 293 -11.32 -6.64 6.19
C LEU A 293 -10.63 -7.19 4.93
N GLY A 294 -10.71 -6.50 3.80
CA GLY A 294 -10.17 -6.98 2.52
C GLY A 294 -10.67 -8.39 2.22
N ASP A 295 -9.80 -9.22 1.66
CA ASP A 295 -10.13 -10.62 1.33
C ASP A 295 -10.39 -11.47 2.59
N VAL A 296 -9.95 -11.05 3.79
CA VAL A 296 -10.27 -11.78 5.04
C VAL A 296 -11.78 -12.00 5.16
N ILE A 297 -12.59 -11.04 4.68
CA ILE A 297 -14.05 -11.09 4.79
C ILE A 297 -14.65 -12.34 4.14
N THR A 298 -14.14 -12.75 2.98
CA THR A 298 -14.62 -13.94 2.24
C THR A 298 -13.86 -15.19 2.65
N GLU A 299 -12.55 -15.09 2.90
CA GLU A 299 -11.69 -16.26 3.09
C GLU A 299 -11.76 -16.84 4.52
N ASP A 300 -11.61 -16.03 5.56
CA ASP A 300 -11.32 -16.54 6.93
C ASP A 300 -12.14 -15.86 8.04
N PHE A 301 -12.87 -14.79 7.75
CA PHE A 301 -13.50 -13.98 8.79
C PHE A 301 -14.52 -14.75 9.62
N HIS A 302 -15.20 -15.73 9.01
CA HIS A 302 -16.10 -16.64 9.71
C HIS A 302 -15.36 -17.53 10.75
N GLN A 303 -14.15 -18.00 10.43
CA GLN A 303 -13.31 -18.73 11.38
C GLN A 303 -12.77 -17.82 12.48
N VAL A 304 -12.43 -16.57 12.16
CA VAL A 304 -12.05 -15.55 13.15
C VAL A 304 -13.19 -15.37 14.15
N LEU A 305 -14.40 -15.04 13.67
CA LEU A 305 -15.58 -14.81 14.49
C LEU A 305 -15.92 -16.02 15.37
N GLY A 306 -15.91 -17.23 14.80
CA GLY A 306 -16.16 -18.46 15.54
C GLY A 306 -15.10 -18.73 16.62
N SER A 307 -13.82 -18.43 16.34
CA SER A 307 -12.71 -18.62 17.27
C SER A 307 -12.74 -17.68 18.46
N VAL A 308 -13.24 -16.45 18.28
CA VAL A 308 -13.34 -15.47 19.36
C VAL A 308 -14.73 -15.40 19.99
N TYR A 309 -15.67 -16.25 19.58
CA TYR A 309 -17.07 -16.19 20.00
C TYR A 309 -17.24 -16.10 21.52
N ASP A 310 -17.98 -15.07 21.96
CA ASP A 310 -18.15 -14.74 23.38
C ASP A 310 -19.42 -15.32 24.01
N GLY A 311 -20.30 -15.93 23.20
CA GLY A 311 -21.62 -16.43 23.61
C GLY A 311 -22.79 -15.49 23.24
N ASN A 312 -22.52 -14.32 22.66
CA ASN A 312 -23.55 -13.36 22.28
C ASN A 312 -24.10 -13.65 20.88
N LEU A 313 -24.98 -14.65 20.79
CA LEU A 313 -25.61 -15.02 19.53
C LEU A 313 -26.46 -13.89 18.94
N GLU A 314 -27.13 -13.09 19.77
CA GLU A 314 -27.98 -12.00 19.28
C GLU A 314 -27.16 -10.92 18.57
N LEU A 315 -25.92 -10.68 19.00
CA LEU A 315 -25.00 -9.78 18.29
C LEU A 315 -24.63 -10.31 16.90
N LEU A 316 -24.41 -11.63 16.77
CA LEU A 316 -24.16 -12.27 15.48
C LEU A 316 -25.38 -12.18 14.56
N LYS A 317 -26.59 -12.46 15.08
CA LYS A 317 -27.84 -12.35 14.33
C LYS A 317 -28.11 -10.93 13.85
N ASN A 318 -27.83 -9.93 14.68
CA ASN A 318 -27.96 -8.52 14.27
C ASN A 318 -27.06 -8.20 13.07
N LEU A 319 -25.83 -8.73 13.04
CA LEU A 319 -24.94 -8.58 11.87
C LEU A 319 -25.51 -9.27 10.63
N ILE A 320 -26.06 -10.49 10.78
CA ILE A 320 -26.68 -11.27 9.69
C ILE A 320 -27.92 -10.56 9.10
N GLU A 321 -28.77 -10.03 9.97
CA GLU A 321 -30.12 -9.59 9.62
C GLU A 321 -30.19 -8.13 9.16
N ASP A 322 -29.21 -7.28 9.52
CA ASP A 322 -29.21 -5.86 9.16
C ASP A 322 -28.96 -5.66 7.64
N PRO A 323 -29.94 -5.14 6.87
CA PRO A 323 -29.78 -4.93 5.43
C PRO A 323 -28.79 -3.80 5.09
N ASN A 324 -28.33 -3.00 6.05
CA ASN A 324 -27.36 -1.92 5.83
C ASN A 324 -25.90 -2.37 6.03
N VAL A 325 -25.69 -3.59 6.53
CA VAL A 325 -24.37 -4.19 6.64
C VAL A 325 -23.96 -4.72 5.27
N TYR A 326 -22.68 -4.55 4.94
CA TYR A 326 -22.09 -5.06 3.71
C TYR A 326 -22.42 -6.53 3.49
N ILE A 327 -22.82 -6.88 2.27
CA ILE A 327 -23.42 -8.20 1.98
C ILE A 327 -22.47 -9.35 2.34
N TRP A 328 -21.17 -9.20 2.07
CA TRP A 328 -20.16 -10.21 2.39
C TRP A 328 -19.89 -10.35 3.89
N SER A 329 -20.01 -9.26 4.68
CA SER A 329 -20.00 -9.34 6.15
C SER A 329 -21.14 -10.21 6.67
N ARG A 330 -22.34 -10.08 6.06
CA ARG A 330 -23.52 -10.89 6.41
C ARG A 330 -23.32 -12.36 6.04
N GLY A 331 -22.73 -12.62 4.87
CA GLY A 331 -22.33 -13.96 4.43
C GLY A 331 -21.33 -14.62 5.40
N ALA A 332 -20.26 -13.93 5.76
CA ALA A 332 -19.29 -14.42 6.74
C ALA A 332 -19.93 -14.69 8.12
N ALA A 333 -20.88 -13.84 8.53
CA ALA A 333 -21.63 -14.04 9.76
C ALA A 333 -22.55 -15.28 9.72
N LEU A 334 -23.17 -15.58 8.57
CA LEU A 334 -23.92 -16.84 8.35
C LEU A 334 -22.99 -18.05 8.44
N SER A 335 -21.86 -18.02 7.74
CA SER A 335 -20.84 -19.08 7.74
C SER A 335 -20.23 -19.30 9.14
N THR A 336 -20.22 -18.27 10.00
CA THR A 336 -19.82 -18.41 11.41
C THR A 336 -20.72 -19.40 12.16
N LEU A 337 -22.01 -19.55 11.80
CA LEU A 337 -22.90 -20.54 12.42
C LEU A 337 -22.39 -21.96 12.18
N LEU A 338 -21.80 -22.24 11.01
CA LEU A 338 -21.21 -23.54 10.66
C LEU A 338 -20.00 -23.83 11.55
N VAL A 339 -19.13 -22.84 11.75
CA VAL A 339 -17.99 -22.93 12.67
C VAL A 339 -18.46 -23.22 14.10
N LEU A 340 -19.54 -22.58 14.54
CA LEU A 340 -20.10 -22.81 15.88
C LEU A 340 -20.77 -24.18 16.04
N VAL A 341 -21.36 -24.74 14.98
CA VAL A 341 -21.83 -26.13 14.99
C VAL A 341 -20.64 -27.10 15.04
N ARG A 342 -19.63 -26.86 14.22
CA ARG A 342 -18.40 -27.67 14.15
C ARG A 342 -17.63 -27.69 15.48
N ALA A 343 -17.70 -26.59 16.24
CA ALA A 343 -17.13 -26.46 17.57
C ALA A 343 -18.02 -27.00 18.72
N ASP A 344 -19.14 -27.67 18.41
CA ASP A 344 -20.13 -28.16 19.38
C ASP A 344 -20.71 -27.05 20.29
N ILE A 345 -20.76 -25.81 19.81
CA ILE A 345 -21.33 -24.65 20.53
C ILE A 345 -22.82 -24.49 20.20
N LEU A 346 -23.21 -24.72 18.94
CA LEU A 346 -24.59 -24.69 18.48
C LEU A 346 -25.03 -26.06 17.98
N GLU A 347 -26.28 -26.42 18.22
CA GLU A 347 -26.87 -27.62 17.64
C GLU A 347 -27.28 -27.36 16.18
N ARG A 348 -27.05 -28.34 15.29
CA ARG A 348 -27.48 -28.27 13.88
C ARG A 348 -28.96 -27.88 13.76
N GLU A 349 -29.84 -28.50 14.55
CA GLU A 349 -31.28 -28.26 14.50
C GLU A 349 -31.63 -26.81 14.83
N PHE A 350 -30.90 -26.20 15.78
CA PHE A 350 -31.07 -24.79 16.10
C PHE A 350 -30.74 -23.91 14.88
N VAL A 351 -29.61 -24.17 14.22
CA VAL A 351 -29.18 -23.42 13.03
C VAL A 351 -30.18 -23.57 11.88
N ILE A 352 -30.63 -24.80 11.58
CA ILE A 352 -31.64 -25.06 10.54
C ILE A 352 -32.94 -24.29 10.83
N ASN A 353 -33.41 -24.29 12.08
CA ASN A 353 -34.59 -23.53 12.45
C ASN A 353 -34.40 -22.02 12.32
N TYR A 354 -33.22 -21.50 12.65
CA TYR A 354 -32.91 -20.10 12.45
C TYR A 354 -32.89 -19.73 10.95
N LEU A 355 -32.19 -20.50 10.11
CA LEU A 355 -32.14 -20.28 8.65
C LEU A 355 -33.54 -20.30 8.03
N LYS A 356 -34.44 -21.18 8.51
CA LYS A 356 -35.86 -21.22 8.09
C LYS A 356 -36.55 -19.87 8.28
N THR A 357 -36.24 -19.15 9.36
CA THR A 357 -36.85 -17.83 9.62
C THR A 357 -36.40 -16.77 8.60
N LEU A 358 -35.18 -16.90 8.08
CA LEU A 358 -34.60 -15.95 7.14
C LEU A 358 -35.27 -15.98 5.77
N PHE A 359 -35.84 -17.12 5.34
CA PHE A 359 -36.60 -17.21 4.08
C PHE A 359 -37.78 -16.23 3.97
N LEU A 360 -38.33 -15.82 5.12
CA LEU A 360 -39.43 -14.86 5.20
C LEU A 360 -38.99 -13.50 5.76
N HIS A 361 -37.74 -13.35 6.16
CA HIS A 361 -37.24 -12.13 6.75
C HIS A 361 -37.11 -11.02 5.70
N PRO A 362 -37.56 -9.77 5.97
CA PRO A 362 -37.56 -8.70 4.98
C PRO A 362 -36.19 -8.38 4.35
N SER A 363 -35.09 -8.57 5.09
CA SER A 363 -33.72 -8.32 4.60
C SER A 363 -33.15 -9.43 3.71
N PHE A 364 -33.88 -10.54 3.55
CA PHE A 364 -33.49 -11.70 2.73
C PHE A 364 -34.50 -11.95 1.61
N ILE A 365 -35.80 -11.92 1.90
CA ILE A 365 -36.84 -12.24 0.91
C ILE A 365 -36.82 -11.33 -0.35
N ASN A 366 -36.25 -10.13 -0.23
CA ASN A 366 -36.12 -9.15 -1.30
C ASN A 366 -34.68 -8.97 -1.81
N ASN A 367 -33.75 -9.84 -1.39
CA ASN A 367 -32.35 -9.79 -1.81
C ASN A 367 -31.91 -11.20 -2.20
N ASP A 368 -31.73 -11.42 -3.49
CA ASP A 368 -31.46 -12.72 -4.10
C ASP A 368 -30.09 -13.30 -3.72
N LEU A 369 -29.05 -12.46 -3.64
CA LEU A 369 -27.72 -12.87 -3.16
C LEU A 369 -27.73 -13.20 -1.66
N ALA A 370 -28.42 -12.40 -0.84
CA ALA A 370 -28.56 -12.70 0.59
C ALA A 370 -29.28 -14.04 0.81
N MET A 371 -30.32 -14.32 0.01
CA MET A 371 -31.01 -15.62 0.03
C MET A 371 -30.08 -16.75 -0.42
N ALA A 372 -29.24 -16.51 -1.43
CA ALA A 372 -28.24 -17.48 -1.87
C ALA A 372 -27.29 -17.87 -0.74
N PHE A 373 -26.80 -16.92 0.07
CA PHE A 373 -25.97 -17.22 1.25
C PHE A 373 -26.70 -18.06 2.32
N VAL A 374 -28.01 -17.84 2.52
CA VAL A 374 -28.82 -18.66 3.45
C VAL A 374 -28.90 -20.10 2.94
N ILE A 375 -29.11 -20.28 1.63
CA ILE A 375 -29.20 -21.61 1.01
C ILE A 375 -27.83 -22.30 1.03
N ASP A 376 -26.76 -21.58 0.68
CA ASP A 376 -25.38 -22.08 0.75
C ASP A 376 -25.04 -22.55 2.18
N THR A 377 -25.31 -21.74 3.19
CA THR A 377 -25.12 -22.14 4.60
C THR A 377 -25.96 -23.37 4.96
N ALA A 378 -27.17 -23.47 4.42
CA ALA A 378 -28.06 -24.60 4.70
C ALA A 378 -27.56 -25.91 4.06
N ILE A 379 -27.01 -25.88 2.84
CA ILE A 379 -26.55 -27.09 2.15
C ILE A 379 -25.41 -27.79 2.90
N GLN A 380 -24.53 -27.02 3.54
CA GLN A 380 -23.44 -27.56 4.36
C GLN A 380 -23.98 -28.44 5.51
N LEU A 381 -25.18 -28.14 6.02
CA LEU A 381 -25.82 -28.89 7.11
C LEU A 381 -26.88 -29.90 6.63
N TYR A 382 -26.92 -30.24 5.34
CA TYR A 382 -27.89 -31.15 4.72
C TYR A 382 -29.37 -30.73 4.99
N PRO A 383 -29.98 -29.86 4.17
CA PRO A 383 -31.12 -29.04 4.57
C PRO A 383 -32.49 -29.65 4.22
N THR A 384 -32.70 -30.93 4.50
CA THR A 384 -33.96 -31.62 4.16
C THR A 384 -35.20 -30.91 4.73
N GLU A 385 -35.09 -30.33 5.92
CA GLU A 385 -36.16 -29.61 6.61
C GLU A 385 -36.54 -28.27 5.95
N LEU A 386 -35.68 -27.74 5.08
CA LEU A 386 -35.85 -26.46 4.37
C LEU A 386 -36.15 -26.65 2.88
N TYR A 387 -36.27 -27.88 2.39
CA TYR A 387 -36.41 -28.15 0.96
C TYR A 387 -37.59 -27.42 0.31
N ASN A 388 -38.73 -27.32 1.01
CA ASN A 388 -39.90 -26.64 0.49
C ASN A 388 -39.68 -25.13 0.37
N GLU A 389 -39.04 -24.51 1.37
CA GLU A 389 -38.66 -23.10 1.37
C GLU A 389 -37.64 -22.80 0.27
N ILE A 390 -36.61 -23.64 0.12
CA ILE A 390 -35.60 -23.52 -0.95
C ILE A 390 -36.27 -23.61 -2.32
N LYS A 391 -37.09 -24.64 -2.53
CA LYS A 391 -37.81 -24.85 -3.80
C LYS A 391 -38.72 -23.66 -4.13
N ASP A 392 -39.44 -23.12 -3.15
CA ASP A 392 -40.29 -21.94 -3.32
C ASP A 392 -39.46 -20.69 -3.69
N ALA A 393 -38.29 -20.51 -3.06
CA ALA A 393 -37.39 -19.39 -3.36
C ALA A 393 -36.89 -19.42 -4.82
N TYR A 394 -36.45 -20.59 -5.32
CA TYR A 394 -36.05 -20.75 -6.73
C TYR A 394 -37.23 -20.54 -7.69
N GLN A 395 -38.42 -21.11 -7.39
CA GLN A 395 -39.62 -20.93 -8.22
C GLN A 395 -40.04 -19.46 -8.33
N LYS A 396 -39.86 -18.70 -7.25
CA LYS A 396 -40.15 -17.27 -7.19
C LYS A 396 -39.00 -16.38 -7.65
N LYS A 397 -37.89 -16.97 -8.13
CA LYS A 397 -36.68 -16.26 -8.58
C LYS A 397 -36.13 -15.29 -7.52
N ARG A 398 -36.03 -15.77 -6.29
CA ARG A 398 -35.51 -15.02 -5.13
C ARG A 398 -34.10 -15.45 -4.73
N VAL A 399 -33.38 -16.11 -5.63
CA VAL A 399 -32.05 -16.67 -5.38
C VAL A 399 -31.17 -16.27 -6.54
N ASP A 400 -29.96 -15.78 -6.25
CA ASP A 400 -28.95 -15.55 -7.28
C ASP A 400 -28.41 -16.90 -7.76
N THR A 401 -28.85 -17.30 -8.95
CA THR A 401 -28.48 -18.58 -9.55
C THR A 401 -27.05 -18.61 -10.10
N HIS A 402 -26.37 -17.46 -10.19
CA HIS A 402 -24.94 -17.45 -10.53
C HIS A 402 -24.08 -17.82 -9.32
N TYR A 403 -24.60 -17.58 -8.11
CA TYR A 403 -23.92 -17.94 -6.88
C TYR A 403 -24.18 -19.39 -6.48
N ILE A 404 -25.44 -19.84 -6.54
CA ILE A 404 -25.81 -21.22 -6.18
C ILE A 404 -26.94 -21.74 -7.07
N GLU A 405 -26.64 -22.77 -7.85
CA GLU A 405 -27.60 -23.41 -8.73
C GLU A 405 -28.53 -24.35 -7.96
N LYS A 406 -29.76 -24.54 -8.47
CA LYS A 406 -30.71 -25.44 -7.82
C LYS A 406 -30.23 -26.89 -7.90
N GLU A 407 -29.59 -27.22 -9.01
CA GLU A 407 -28.98 -28.50 -9.31
C GLU A 407 -27.92 -28.88 -8.27
N GLU A 408 -27.15 -27.91 -7.77
CA GLU A 408 -26.20 -28.11 -6.69
C GLU A 408 -26.92 -28.54 -5.40
N VAL A 409 -27.98 -27.83 -5.00
CA VAL A 409 -28.80 -28.19 -3.84
C VAL A 409 -29.42 -29.57 -3.98
N ASP A 410 -29.99 -29.88 -5.15
CA ASP A 410 -30.58 -31.18 -5.43
C ASP A 410 -29.51 -32.29 -5.32
N SER A 411 -28.31 -32.07 -5.86
CA SER A 411 -27.21 -33.04 -5.80
C SER A 411 -26.79 -33.38 -4.37
N VAL A 412 -26.78 -32.40 -3.47
CA VAL A 412 -26.50 -32.62 -2.04
C VAL A 412 -27.61 -33.46 -1.39
N LEU A 413 -28.88 -33.19 -1.71
CA LEU A 413 -30.03 -33.90 -1.13
C LEU A 413 -30.25 -35.29 -1.73
N GLU A 414 -29.71 -35.57 -2.91
CA GLU A 414 -29.67 -36.91 -3.52
C GLU A 414 -28.65 -37.83 -2.84
N MET A 415 -27.59 -37.27 -2.22
CA MET A 415 -26.65 -38.04 -1.42
C MET A 415 -27.30 -38.56 -0.13
N GLU A 416 -26.74 -39.64 0.40
CA GLU A 416 -27.04 -40.06 1.76
C GLU A 416 -26.55 -38.98 2.75
N LYS A 417 -27.35 -38.71 3.79
CA LYS A 417 -27.12 -37.58 4.71
C LYS A 417 -25.73 -37.60 5.33
N GLU A 418 -25.29 -38.76 5.83
CA GLU A 418 -23.98 -38.89 6.47
C GLU A 418 -22.86 -38.69 5.46
N GLN A 419 -23.01 -39.17 4.22
CA GLN A 419 -22.06 -38.92 3.13
C GLN A 419 -21.96 -37.43 2.78
N ALA A 420 -23.09 -36.74 2.64
CA ALA A 420 -23.11 -35.30 2.36
C ALA A 420 -22.45 -34.49 3.48
N LEU A 421 -22.82 -34.78 4.74
CA LEU A 421 -22.23 -34.10 5.90
C LEU A 421 -20.72 -34.36 5.99
N ASN A 422 -20.25 -35.58 5.72
CA ASN A 422 -18.83 -35.87 5.70
C ASN A 422 -18.10 -35.12 4.59
N LYS A 423 -18.67 -35.06 3.38
CA LYS A 423 -18.04 -34.40 2.24
C LYS A 423 -17.96 -32.88 2.42
N TYR A 424 -19.07 -32.25 2.77
CA TYR A 424 -19.21 -30.80 2.72
C TYR A 424 -18.94 -30.11 4.07
N PHE A 425 -19.12 -30.80 5.20
CA PHE A 425 -19.06 -30.19 6.52
C PHE A 425 -17.98 -30.78 7.44
N TYR A 426 -18.06 -32.06 7.81
CA TYR A 426 -17.17 -32.63 8.82
C TYR A 426 -15.70 -32.72 8.38
N ASN A 427 -15.43 -32.86 7.08
CA ASN A 427 -14.07 -32.88 6.55
C ASN A 427 -13.64 -31.55 5.91
N ASN A 428 -14.46 -30.50 6.00
CA ASN A 428 -14.09 -29.18 5.49
C ASN A 428 -13.35 -28.37 6.58
N PRO A 429 -12.05 -28.07 6.39
CA PRO A 429 -11.26 -27.30 7.36
C PRO A 429 -11.66 -25.82 7.47
N GLU A 430 -12.49 -25.29 6.54
CA GLU A 430 -13.04 -23.94 6.62
C GLU A 430 -13.94 -23.74 7.84
N TYR A 431 -14.49 -24.82 8.41
CA TYR A 431 -15.34 -24.70 9.60
C TYR A 431 -14.60 -24.95 10.92
N ASP A 432 -13.29 -25.23 10.87
CA ASP A 432 -12.50 -25.40 12.06
C ASP A 432 -12.16 -24.04 12.71
N LEU A 433 -11.89 -24.05 14.02
CA LEU A 433 -11.38 -22.87 14.71
C LEU A 433 -9.91 -22.60 14.30
N ILE A 434 -9.51 -21.33 14.27
CA ILE A 434 -8.15 -20.93 13.89
C ILE A 434 -7.14 -21.47 14.90
N ASN A 435 -6.39 -22.50 14.51
CA ASN A 435 -5.38 -23.14 15.34
C ASN A 435 -3.95 -22.81 14.93
N ASP A 436 -3.74 -22.44 13.67
CA ASP A 436 -2.45 -22.03 13.12
C ASP A 436 -2.65 -20.74 12.30
N PRO A 437 -2.59 -19.56 12.94
CA PRO A 437 -2.74 -18.28 12.25
C PRO A 437 -1.58 -18.03 11.27
N VAL A 438 -0.41 -18.66 11.45
CA VAL A 438 0.73 -18.52 10.54
C VAL A 438 0.45 -19.21 9.22
N LYS A 439 0.01 -20.46 9.29
CA LYS A 439 -0.40 -21.23 8.12
C LYS A 439 -1.51 -20.50 7.36
N LYS A 440 -2.59 -20.14 8.07
CA LYS A 440 -3.76 -19.48 7.46
C LYS A 440 -3.42 -18.20 6.71
N MET A 441 -2.70 -17.27 7.34
CA MET A 441 -2.35 -16.02 6.66
C MET A 441 -1.37 -16.23 5.50
N LYS A 442 -0.51 -17.26 5.54
CA LYS A 442 0.41 -17.53 4.43
C LYS A 442 -0.29 -18.10 3.19
N GLU A 443 -1.26 -18.99 3.37
CA GLU A 443 -1.87 -19.77 2.29
C GLU A 443 -2.58 -18.91 1.23
N TRP A 444 -3.10 -17.74 1.57
CA TRP A 444 -3.78 -16.87 0.60
C TRP A 444 -3.32 -15.42 0.65
N ALA A 445 -3.02 -14.85 1.83
CA ALA A 445 -2.65 -13.44 1.92
C ALA A 445 -1.21 -13.16 1.44
N TYR A 446 -0.37 -14.21 1.35
CA TYR A 446 1.03 -14.09 0.95
C TYR A 446 1.55 -15.30 0.16
N ALA A 447 0.67 -16.08 -0.46
CA ALA A 447 1.09 -17.06 -1.44
C ALA A 447 1.83 -16.29 -2.54
N SER A 448 3.15 -16.44 -2.59
CA SER A 448 3.93 -15.95 -3.72
C SER A 448 3.43 -16.69 -4.96
N ASP A 449 3.26 -15.98 -6.08
CA ASP A 449 3.08 -16.54 -7.44
C ASP A 449 4.23 -17.52 -7.85
N ASP A 450 5.15 -17.87 -6.93
CA ASP A 450 6.30 -18.76 -7.10
C ASP A 450 6.06 -20.18 -6.53
N GLU A 451 4.88 -20.50 -5.97
CA GLU A 451 4.50 -21.86 -5.52
C GLU A 451 3.45 -22.54 -6.45
N GLU A 452 3.44 -22.22 -7.74
CA GLU A 452 2.99 -23.15 -8.78
C GLU A 452 4.21 -23.99 -9.19
N ASP A 453 4.48 -25.13 -8.53
CA ASP A 453 5.30 -26.27 -9.03
C ASP A 453 5.55 -27.36 -7.95
N GLU A 454 4.57 -27.65 -7.08
CA GLU A 454 4.50 -28.97 -6.43
C GLU A 454 3.21 -29.65 -6.89
N GLU A 455 3.18 -30.02 -8.17
CA GLU A 455 2.19 -30.97 -8.69
C GLU A 455 2.38 -32.30 -7.95
N ASP A 456 1.28 -32.75 -7.34
CA ASP A 456 1.10 -34.04 -6.72
C ASP A 456 1.61 -35.17 -7.64
N GLU A 457 2.50 -36.01 -7.11
CA GLU A 457 2.85 -37.30 -7.70
C GLU A 457 1.61 -38.22 -7.64
N GLU A 458 0.74 -38.14 -8.65
CA GLU A 458 -0.20 -39.22 -8.97
C GLU A 458 0.13 -39.84 -10.34
N ASP A 459 0.47 -41.12 -10.28
CA ASP A 459 0.80 -42.03 -11.38
C ASP A 459 -0.26 -42.05 -12.49
N GLU A 460 0.11 -41.74 -13.74
CA GLU A 460 -0.47 -42.41 -14.92
C GLU A 460 0.58 -42.62 -16.05
N GLU A 461 0.66 -43.87 -16.50
CA GLU A 461 1.51 -44.38 -17.57
C GLU A 461 1.05 -43.92 -18.98
N ASP A 462 2.03 -43.85 -19.91
CA ASP A 462 1.91 -43.85 -21.37
C ASP A 462 1.13 -42.70 -22.07
N ASP A 463 1.85 -41.78 -22.73
CA ASP A 463 1.93 -41.80 -24.20
C ASP A 463 3.06 -40.90 -24.75
N GLU A 464 3.80 -41.44 -25.72
CA GLU A 464 4.90 -40.78 -26.42
C GLU A 464 4.39 -39.74 -27.45
N GLN A 465 5.19 -38.66 -27.62
CA GLN A 465 5.22 -37.73 -28.77
C GLN A 465 4.13 -36.64 -28.86
N ASN A 466 4.41 -35.45 -28.29
CA ASN A 466 4.23 -34.20 -29.03
C ASN A 466 5.07 -33.05 -28.46
N THR A 467 6.20 -32.74 -29.09
CA THR A 467 6.96 -31.51 -28.82
C THR A 467 6.21 -30.30 -29.36
N LEU A 468 5.52 -29.54 -28.50
CA LEU A 468 5.05 -28.19 -28.81
C LEU A 468 5.84 -27.18 -27.99
N LEU A 469 6.62 -26.35 -28.68
CA LEU A 469 7.31 -25.20 -28.11
C LEU A 469 6.30 -24.21 -27.49
N PRO A 470 6.70 -23.45 -26.45
CA PRO A 470 5.83 -22.48 -25.79
C PRO A 470 5.29 -21.45 -26.78
N PHE A 471 3.98 -21.22 -26.74
CA PHE A 471 3.29 -20.28 -27.62
C PHE A 471 3.70 -18.84 -27.32
N GLN A 472 4.45 -18.22 -28.24
CA GLN A 472 4.89 -16.84 -28.14
C GLN A 472 3.75 -15.92 -28.63
N ARG A 473 3.19 -15.09 -27.74
CA ARG A 473 2.12 -14.13 -28.12
C ARG A 473 2.69 -13.05 -29.04
N GLU A 474 2.01 -12.79 -30.16
CA GLU A 474 2.39 -11.77 -31.14
C GLU A 474 2.20 -10.33 -30.62
N THR A 475 1.39 -10.14 -29.58
CA THR A 475 1.08 -8.83 -29.01
C THR A 475 1.52 -8.69 -27.54
N PRO A 476 1.97 -7.50 -27.11
CA PRO A 476 2.32 -7.24 -25.71
C PRO A 476 1.13 -7.52 -24.79
N LYS A 477 1.40 -8.07 -23.60
CA LYS A 477 0.41 -8.24 -22.54
C LYS A 477 -0.14 -6.86 -22.15
N VAL A 478 -1.43 -6.62 -22.40
CA VAL A 478 -2.11 -5.37 -22.00
C VAL A 478 -2.12 -5.29 -20.48
N GLY A 479 -1.58 -4.21 -19.93
CA GLY A 479 -1.56 -3.97 -18.49
C GLY A 479 -2.95 -3.65 -17.95
N ARG A 480 -3.27 -4.09 -16.72
CA ARG A 480 -4.58 -3.84 -16.07
C ARG A 480 -5.01 -2.37 -16.07
N ASN A 481 -4.06 -1.43 -16.03
CA ASN A 481 -4.33 0.01 -16.01
C ASN A 481 -4.24 0.68 -17.39
N ASP A 482 -3.87 -0.04 -18.44
CA ASP A 482 -3.76 0.49 -19.80
C ASP A 482 -5.15 0.72 -20.43
N PRO A 483 -5.27 1.57 -21.45
CA PRO A 483 -6.50 1.72 -22.22
C PRO A 483 -6.95 0.38 -22.79
N CYS A 484 -8.23 0.07 -22.60
CA CYS A 484 -8.79 -1.21 -23.03
C CYS A 484 -8.78 -1.32 -24.57
N PRO A 485 -8.26 -2.42 -25.13
CA PRO A 485 -8.12 -2.60 -26.59
C PRO A 485 -9.46 -2.71 -27.32
N CYS A 486 -10.59 -2.86 -26.61
CA CYS A 486 -11.93 -2.83 -27.22
C CYS A 486 -12.38 -1.43 -27.66
N GLY A 487 -11.58 -0.39 -27.39
CA GLY A 487 -11.86 0.98 -27.81
C GLY A 487 -12.87 1.72 -26.93
N SER A 488 -13.18 1.19 -25.73
CA SER A 488 -14.13 1.81 -24.80
C SER A 488 -13.63 3.10 -24.14
N GLY A 489 -12.33 3.40 -24.24
CA GLY A 489 -11.69 4.53 -23.56
C GLY A 489 -11.50 4.32 -22.05
N LEU A 490 -11.91 3.18 -21.50
CA LEU A 490 -11.71 2.81 -20.09
C LEU A 490 -10.41 2.02 -19.90
N LYS A 491 -9.90 1.96 -18.66
CA LYS A 491 -8.78 1.08 -18.31
C LYS A 491 -9.19 -0.38 -18.44
N TYR A 492 -8.28 -1.27 -18.85
CA TYR A 492 -8.57 -2.69 -19.10
C TYR A 492 -9.28 -3.38 -17.93
N LYS A 493 -8.83 -3.14 -16.68
CA LYS A 493 -9.46 -3.66 -15.45
C LYS A 493 -10.88 -3.20 -15.17
N LYS A 494 -11.34 -2.12 -15.82
CA LYS A 494 -12.71 -1.57 -15.68
C LYS A 494 -13.57 -1.89 -16.91
N CYS A 495 -13.13 -2.84 -17.74
CA CYS A 495 -13.78 -3.18 -18.99
C CYS A 495 -13.62 -4.68 -19.29
N CYS A 496 -12.75 -5.06 -20.22
CA CYS A 496 -12.61 -6.47 -20.66
C CYS A 496 -11.75 -7.33 -19.72
N GLY A 497 -11.12 -6.75 -18.70
CA GLY A 497 -10.42 -7.46 -17.63
C GLY A 497 -11.10 -7.31 -16.28
N GLY A 498 -12.40 -7.02 -16.29
CA GLY A 498 -13.28 -7.07 -15.12
C GLY A 498 -13.90 -8.43 -14.97
#